data_AF-A0A563U335-F1
#
_entry.id   AF-A0A563U335-F1
#
_cell.length_a   1.000
_cell.length_b   1.000
_cell.length_c   1.000
_cell.angle_alpha   90.00
_cell.angle_beta   90.00
_cell.angle_gamma   90.00
#
_symmetry.space_group_name_H-M   'P 1'
#
loop_
_entity.id
_entity.type
_entity.pdbx_description
1 polymer ?
#
loop_
_entity_poly.entity_id
_entity_poly.type
_entity_poly.pdbx_seq_one_letter_code
_entity_poly.pdbx_strand_id
1 'polypeptide(L)'
;MTGKKLLLYVCIILIIGAAIIGFLNIGYFKAYYKDLQTNDFTPGSRLYAFEAFNYSKNFDLPIYRIAESQTSSEKKIVLSGKCFLSDSLIKHKSAYIGNYLNRKLISIKYKASNGTDTTSVVRLYAIMPNPKAVNTTRLKAGNLPQSYKFIDSNLYITDYSINPKQSK
;
A
#
# COMPACT_ATOMS: atom_id res chain seq x y z
N MET A 1 -45.31 -5.09 -23.98
CA MET A 1 -44.68 -5.44 -22.68
C MET A 1 -45.21 -4.47 -21.63
N THR A 2 -45.79 -4.93 -20.53
CA THR A 2 -46.34 -4.04 -19.49
C THR A 2 -45.23 -3.39 -18.68
N GLY A 3 -45.42 -2.16 -18.18
CA GLY A 3 -44.40 -1.42 -17.43
C GLY A 3 -43.84 -2.17 -16.22
N LYS A 4 -44.65 -3.01 -15.57
CA LYS A 4 -44.23 -3.88 -14.46
C LYS A 4 -43.22 -4.95 -14.88
N LYS A 5 -43.39 -5.54 -16.08
CA LYS A 5 -42.45 -6.54 -16.62
C LYS A 5 -41.13 -5.88 -17.01
N LEU A 6 -41.17 -4.68 -17.60
CA LEU A 6 -39.96 -3.91 -17.92
C LEU A 6 -39.14 -3.60 -16.66
N LEU A 7 -39.79 -3.10 -15.60
CA LEU A 7 -39.13 -2.80 -14.33
C LEU A 7 -38.46 -4.04 -13.72
N LEU A 8 -39.14 -5.19 -13.74
CA LEU A 8 -38.59 -6.44 -13.25
C LEU A 8 -37.32 -6.86 -14.01
N TYR A 9 -37.33 -6.78 -15.34
CA TYR A 9 -36.16 -7.10 -16.16
C TYR A 9 -34.99 -6.17 -15.87
N VAL A 10 -35.24 -4.86 -15.72
CA VAL A 10 -34.19 -3.89 -15.36
C VAL A 10 -33.58 -4.24 -14.00
N CYS A 11 -34.39 -4.55 -12.99
CA CYS A 11 -33.90 -4.96 -11.68
C CYS A 11 -33.04 -6.24 -11.74
N ILE A 12 -33.47 -7.25 -12.50
CA ILE A 12 -32.70 -8.50 -12.67
C ILE A 12 -31.35 -8.22 -13.34
N ILE A 13 -31.33 -7.40 -14.40
CA ILE A 13 -30.08 -7.04 -15.09
C ILE A 13 -29.13 -6.30 -14.15
N LEU A 14 -29.64 -5.37 -13.33
CA LEU A 14 -28.83 -4.64 -12.35
C LEU A 14 -28.26 -5.58 -11.27
N ILE A 15 -29.05 -6.53 -10.77
CA ILE A 15 -28.58 -7.52 -9.78
C ILE A 15 -27.49 -8.40 -10.37
N ILE A 16 -27.70 -8.93 -11.59
CA ILE A 16 -26.70 -9.75 -12.28
C ILE A 16 -25.43 -8.94 -12.56
N GLY A 17 -25.59 -7.70 -13.04
CA GLY A 17 -24.46 -6.79 -13.27
C GLY A 17 -23.65 -6.54 -12.01
N ALA A 18 -24.31 -6.25 -10.88
CA ALA A 18 -23.65 -6.08 -9.59
C ALA A 18 -22.94 -7.37 -9.13
N ALA A 19 -23.55 -8.53 -9.31
CA ALA A 19 -22.94 -9.82 -8.97
C ALA A 19 -21.69 -10.11 -9.81
N ILE A 20 -21.72 -9.83 -11.12
CA ILE A 20 -20.56 -9.99 -12.01
C ILE A 20 -19.44 -9.04 -11.61
N ILE A 21 -19.75 -7.76 -11.37
CA ILE A 21 -18.75 -6.77 -10.93
C ILE A 21 -18.13 -7.20 -9.59
N GLY A 22 -18.95 -7.67 -8.65
CA GLY A 22 -18.50 -8.19 -7.36
C GLY A 22 -17.58 -9.40 -7.50
N PHE A 23 -17.95 -10.37 -8.35
CA PHE A 23 -17.15 -11.56 -8.62
C PHE A 23 -15.79 -11.22 -9.24
N LEU A 24 -15.77 -10.33 -10.24
CA LEU A 24 -14.55 -9.87 -10.91
C LEU A 24 -13.59 -9.14 -9.96
N ASN A 25 -14.10 -8.57 -8.87
CA ASN A 25 -13.32 -7.80 -7.90
C ASN A 25 -13.19 -8.48 -6.53
N ILE A 26 -13.51 -9.78 -6.43
CA ILE A 26 -13.56 -10.49 -5.14
C ILE A 26 -12.24 -10.44 -4.36
N GLY A 27 -11.10 -10.45 -5.07
CA GLY A 27 -9.77 -10.31 -4.45
C GLY A 27 -9.57 -8.96 -3.75
N TYR A 28 -10.03 -7.87 -4.39
CA TYR A 28 -9.98 -6.53 -3.82
C TYR A 28 -10.91 -6.41 -2.62
N PHE A 29 -12.14 -6.93 -2.70
CA PHE A 29 -13.07 -6.95 -1.57
C PHE A 29 -12.52 -7.72 -0.36
N LYS A 30 -11.91 -8.90 -0.59
CA LYS A 30 -11.26 -9.66 0.48
C LYS A 30 -10.11 -8.87 1.13
N ALA A 31 -9.28 -8.22 0.32
CA ALA A 31 -8.19 -7.38 0.83
C ALA A 31 -8.71 -6.18 1.63
N TYR A 32 -9.78 -5.53 1.15
CA TYR A 32 -10.45 -4.41 1.83
C TYR A 32 -11.08 -4.84 3.16
N TYR A 33 -11.79 -5.97 3.18
CA TYR A 33 -12.38 -6.49 4.41
C TYR A 33 -11.30 -6.85 5.45
N LYS A 34 -10.23 -7.53 5.04
CA LYS A 34 -9.08 -7.82 5.90
C LYS A 34 -8.41 -6.53 6.41
N ASP A 35 -8.42 -5.47 5.61
CA ASP A 35 -7.90 -4.16 5.99
C ASP A 35 -8.73 -3.46 7.06
N LEU A 36 -10.06 -3.51 6.97
CA LEU A 36 -10.91 -3.00 8.04
C LEU A 36 -10.71 -3.75 9.36
N GLN A 37 -10.40 -5.05 9.32
CA GLN A 37 -10.20 -5.86 10.53
C GLN A 37 -8.83 -5.71 11.18
N THR A 38 -7.80 -5.33 10.43
CA THR A 38 -6.42 -5.35 10.93
C THR A 38 -5.73 -3.98 10.97
N ASN A 39 -6.36 -2.92 10.46
CA ASN A 39 -5.80 -1.58 10.54
C ASN A 39 -6.27 -0.87 11.81
N ASP A 40 -5.44 -0.96 12.85
CA ASP A 40 -5.68 -0.29 14.13
C ASP A 40 -5.10 1.14 14.20
N PHE A 41 -4.46 1.62 13.13
CA PHE A 41 -3.81 2.94 13.14
C PHE A 41 -4.79 4.07 12.84
N THR A 42 -4.66 5.16 13.60
CA THR A 42 -5.36 6.43 13.39
C THR A 42 -4.37 7.51 12.95
N PRO A 43 -4.76 8.50 12.13
CA PRO A 43 -3.86 9.56 11.70
C PRO A 43 -3.11 10.18 12.90
N GLY A 44 -1.78 10.18 12.84
CA GLY A 44 -0.90 10.59 13.94
C GLY A 44 -0.29 9.46 14.76
N SER A 45 -0.81 8.22 14.69
CA SER A 45 -0.23 7.04 15.36
C SER A 45 1.27 6.92 15.05
N ARG A 46 2.08 6.64 16.07
CA ARG A 46 3.52 6.43 15.90
C ARG A 46 3.76 5.06 15.27
N LEU A 47 4.59 5.01 14.24
CA LEU A 47 4.96 3.77 13.58
C LEU A 47 6.40 3.42 13.92
N TYR A 48 6.61 2.14 14.22
CA TYR A 48 7.88 1.55 14.59
C TYR A 48 8.28 0.48 13.57
N ALA A 49 9.57 0.41 13.23
CA ALA A 49 10.09 -0.61 12.33
C ALA A 49 9.95 -2.02 12.93
N PHE A 50 9.70 -3.02 12.07
CA PHE A 50 9.66 -4.42 12.47
C PHE A 50 11.01 -4.92 13.04
N GLU A 51 10.98 -5.88 13.98
CA GLU A 51 12.17 -6.30 14.72
C GLU A 51 13.30 -6.86 13.86
N ALA A 52 12.98 -7.47 12.72
CA ALA A 52 13.96 -8.01 11.78
C ALA A 52 14.92 -6.93 11.25
N PHE A 53 14.52 -5.67 11.23
CA PHE A 53 15.37 -4.54 10.84
C PHE A 53 16.42 -4.17 11.91
N ASN A 54 16.35 -4.74 13.12
CA ASN A 54 17.24 -4.39 14.23
C ASN A 54 18.54 -5.25 14.31
N TYR A 55 18.60 -6.39 13.63
CA TYR A 55 19.71 -7.36 13.81
C TYR A 55 20.93 -7.08 12.93
N SER A 56 20.83 -6.16 11.98
CA SER A 56 21.87 -5.83 11.01
C SER A 56 22.16 -4.33 11.09
N LYS A 57 23.45 -3.96 11.25
CA LYS A 57 23.89 -2.56 11.28
C LYS A 57 23.54 -1.76 10.02
N ASN A 58 23.07 -2.43 8.95
CA ASN A 58 22.85 -1.84 7.63
C ASN A 58 21.51 -2.27 7.00
N PHE A 59 20.47 -2.62 7.76
CA PHE A 59 19.20 -2.99 7.13
C PHE A 59 18.39 -1.76 6.74
N ASP A 60 18.16 -1.67 5.44
CA ASP A 60 17.50 -0.56 4.78
C ASP A 60 15.98 -0.72 4.82
N LEU A 61 15.27 0.16 5.53
CA LEU A 61 13.81 0.19 5.46
C LEU A 61 13.38 0.70 4.07
N PRO A 62 12.67 -0.11 3.26
CA PRO A 62 12.26 0.31 1.93
C PRO A 62 11.12 1.33 2.03
N ILE A 63 11.32 2.50 1.41
CA ILE A 63 10.30 3.52 1.25
C ILE A 63 9.83 3.53 -0.18
N TYR A 64 8.53 3.58 -0.37
CA TYR A 64 7.88 3.52 -1.66
C TYR A 64 7.13 4.81 -1.99
N ARG A 65 6.90 5.01 -3.28
CA ARG A 65 5.93 5.95 -3.84
C ARG A 65 5.04 5.21 -4.82
N ILE A 66 3.87 5.77 -5.09
CA ILE A 66 2.91 5.18 -6.01
C ILE A 66 2.90 6.00 -7.28
N ALA A 67 3.07 5.32 -8.42
CA ALA A 67 2.92 5.90 -9.74
C ALA A 67 1.71 5.29 -10.44
N GLU A 68 1.05 6.09 -11.27
CA GLU A 68 -0.04 5.66 -12.15
C GLU A 68 0.33 5.93 -13.60
N SER A 69 -0.13 5.04 -14.49
CA SER A 69 -0.07 5.26 -15.93
C SER A 69 -0.92 6.47 -16.30
N GLN A 70 -0.42 7.29 -17.21
CA GLN A 70 -1.14 8.44 -17.76
C GLN A 70 -2.18 8.02 -18.81
N THR A 71 -2.11 6.79 -19.33
CA THR A 71 -2.95 6.28 -20.42
C THR A 71 -3.78 5.05 -20.05
N SER A 72 -3.58 4.49 -18.85
CA SER A 72 -4.32 3.32 -18.37
C SER A 72 -4.56 3.40 -16.86
N SER A 73 -5.37 2.50 -16.31
CA SER A 73 -5.60 2.40 -14.86
C SER A 73 -4.49 1.65 -14.09
N GLU A 74 -3.35 1.38 -14.74
CA GLU A 74 -2.24 0.63 -14.14
C GLU A 74 -1.52 1.47 -13.08
N LYS A 75 -1.20 0.84 -11.94
CA LYS A 75 -0.45 1.43 -10.84
C LYS A 75 0.82 0.64 -10.57
N LYS A 76 1.87 1.34 -10.16
CA LYS A 76 3.18 0.76 -9.79
C LYS A 76 3.63 1.28 -8.44
N ILE A 77 4.28 0.41 -7.69
CA ILE A 77 4.99 0.75 -6.45
C ILE A 77 6.46 0.96 -6.81
N VAL A 78 6.98 2.14 -6.49
CA VAL A 78 8.32 2.56 -6.89
C VAL A 78 9.16 2.77 -5.65
N LEU A 79 10.25 2.00 -5.52
CA LEU A 79 11.20 2.17 -4.44
C LEU A 79 11.84 3.55 -4.56
N SER A 80 11.57 4.41 -3.57
CA SER A 80 12.09 5.78 -3.51
C SER A 80 13.36 5.86 -2.67
N GLY A 81 13.66 4.86 -1.84
CA GLY A 81 14.96 4.70 -1.20
C GLY A 81 14.89 3.93 0.12
N LYS A 82 15.89 4.19 0.97
CA LYS A 82 16.27 3.34 2.10
C LYS A 82 16.55 4.20 3.33
N CYS A 83 15.97 3.83 4.47
CA CYS A 83 16.18 4.59 5.72
C CYS A 83 17.27 3.94 6.58
N PHE A 84 18.18 4.75 7.09
CA PHE A 84 19.13 4.35 8.12
C PHE A 84 18.50 4.55 9.49
N LEU A 85 18.23 3.44 10.18
CA LEU A 85 17.90 3.49 11.58
C LEU A 85 19.20 3.89 12.33
N SER A 86 19.27 5.14 12.79
CA SER A 86 20.39 5.66 13.60
C SER A 86 19.98 5.95 15.05
N ASP A 87 18.89 5.31 15.48
CA ASP A 87 18.36 5.48 16.83
C ASP A 87 19.11 4.57 17.82
N SER A 88 19.56 5.13 18.95
CA SER A 88 20.16 4.37 20.04
C SER A 88 19.20 3.30 20.58
N LEU A 89 17.90 3.45 20.32
CA LEU A 89 16.83 2.50 20.64
C LEU A 89 16.76 1.27 19.73
N ILE A 90 17.58 1.15 18.68
CA ILE A 90 17.75 -0.12 17.93
C ILE A 90 18.12 -1.28 18.88
N LYS A 91 18.88 -0.97 19.93
CA LYS A 91 19.23 -1.93 20.99
C LYS A 91 18.01 -2.41 21.79
N HIS A 92 16.89 -1.70 21.73
CA HIS A 92 15.65 -1.95 22.48
C HIS A 92 14.45 -2.39 21.61
N LYS A 93 14.73 -2.89 20.40
CA LYS A 93 13.82 -3.67 19.54
C LYS A 93 12.81 -2.89 18.68
N SER A 94 12.87 -1.58 18.57
CA SER A 94 12.32 -0.89 17.39
C SER A 94 12.78 0.54 17.23
N ALA A 95 12.91 0.94 15.96
CA ALA A 95 13.15 2.32 15.60
C ALA A 95 11.83 3.02 15.25
N TYR A 96 11.62 4.21 15.80
CA TYR A 96 10.48 5.06 15.46
C TYR A 96 10.70 5.70 14.07
N ILE A 97 9.94 5.23 13.08
CA ILE A 97 10.13 5.58 11.66
C ILE A 97 9.30 6.79 11.22
N GLY A 98 8.25 7.14 11.97
CA GLY A 98 7.41 8.30 11.65
C GLY A 98 5.98 8.16 12.15
N ASN A 99 5.12 9.09 11.73
CA ASN A 99 3.70 9.06 12.04
C ASN A 99 2.89 8.52 10.86
N TYR A 100 1.88 7.72 11.16
CA TYR A 100 0.87 7.30 10.20
C TYR A 100 0.04 8.49 9.73
N LEU A 101 -0.15 8.62 8.41
CA LEU A 101 -1.02 9.64 7.82
C LEU A 101 -2.33 9.03 7.33
N ASN A 102 -2.23 8.06 6.42
CA ASN A 102 -3.35 7.32 5.86
C ASN A 102 -2.86 5.99 5.28
N ARG A 103 -3.77 5.22 4.68
CA ARG A 103 -3.43 3.98 3.98
C ARG A 103 -4.07 3.93 2.59
N LYS A 104 -3.47 3.13 1.71
CA LYS A 104 -3.99 2.84 0.37
C LYS A 104 -3.92 1.33 0.10
N LEU A 105 -4.97 0.80 -0.52
CA LEU A 105 -4.98 -0.52 -1.14
C LEU A 105 -4.76 -0.35 -2.65
N ILE A 106 -3.79 -1.08 -3.19
CA ILE A 106 -3.36 -0.91 -4.57
C ILE A 106 -3.24 -2.25 -5.24
N SER A 107 -3.97 -2.42 -6.34
CA SER A 107 -3.79 -3.54 -7.25
C SER A 107 -2.54 -3.31 -8.09
N ILE A 108 -1.55 -4.18 -7.94
CA ILE A 108 -0.33 -4.21 -8.74
C ILE A 108 -0.33 -5.43 -9.65
N LYS A 109 0.08 -5.24 -10.90
CA LYS A 109 0.34 -6.34 -11.84
C LYS A 109 1.82 -6.70 -11.78
N TYR A 110 2.13 -7.98 -11.67
CA TYR A 110 3.50 -8.48 -11.69
C TYR A 110 3.55 -9.85 -12.36
N LYS A 111 4.74 -10.21 -12.87
CA LYS A 111 5.00 -11.54 -13.41
C LYS A 111 5.32 -12.50 -12.27
N ALA A 112 4.52 -13.54 -12.10
CA ALA A 112 4.85 -14.63 -11.18
C ALA A 112 6.04 -15.46 -11.71
N SER A 113 6.63 -16.31 -10.87
CA SER A 113 7.83 -17.10 -11.22
C SER A 113 7.63 -18.04 -12.42
N ASN A 114 6.39 -18.43 -12.70
CA ASN A 114 5.97 -19.22 -13.87
C ASN A 114 5.73 -18.35 -15.13
N GLY A 115 5.99 -17.05 -15.08
CA GLY A 115 5.80 -16.11 -16.19
C GLY A 115 4.37 -15.60 -16.37
N THR A 116 3.39 -16.03 -15.55
CA THR A 116 2.00 -15.57 -15.68
C THR A 116 1.80 -14.20 -15.05
N ASP A 117 1.09 -13.33 -15.76
CA ASP A 117 0.68 -12.04 -15.21
C ASP A 117 -0.32 -12.24 -14.09
N THR A 118 0.05 -11.78 -12.90
CA THR A 118 -0.72 -11.91 -11.67
C THR A 118 -1.05 -10.52 -11.14
N THR A 119 -2.25 -10.36 -10.59
CA THR A 119 -2.63 -9.14 -9.86
C THR A 119 -2.65 -9.44 -8.37
N SER A 120 -1.93 -8.64 -7.58
CA SER A 120 -2.00 -8.67 -6.12
C SER A 120 -2.47 -7.33 -5.59
N VAL A 121 -3.21 -7.34 -4.48
CA VAL A 121 -3.62 -6.12 -3.77
C VAL A 121 -2.69 -5.93 -2.58
N VAL A 122 -1.92 -4.85 -2.63
CA VAL A 122 -0.94 -4.51 -1.59
C VAL A 122 -1.50 -3.37 -0.75
N ARG A 123 -1.31 -3.47 0.57
CA ARG A 123 -1.59 -2.39 1.52
C ARG A 123 -0.34 -1.57 1.74
N LEU A 124 -0.48 -0.27 1.60
CA LEU A 124 0.57 0.71 1.87
C LEU A 124 0.12 1.72 2.91
N TYR A 125 1.00 2.05 3.83
CA TYR A 125 0.80 3.06 4.86
C TYR A 125 1.57 4.31 4.46
N ALA A 126 0.88 5.44 4.25
CA ALA A 126 1.52 6.72 4.08
C ALA A 126 2.06 7.19 5.42
N ILE A 127 3.30 7.66 5.42
CA ILE A 127 3.98 8.10 6.62
C ILE A 127 4.49 9.53 6.47
N MET A 128 4.47 10.26 7.59
CA MET A 128 5.33 11.42 7.78
C MET A 128 6.61 10.92 8.43
N PRO A 129 7.73 10.82 7.68
CA PRO A 129 8.93 10.17 8.20
C PRO A 129 9.57 10.99 9.32
N ASN A 130 10.10 10.31 10.32
CA ASN A 130 10.94 10.94 11.33
C ASN A 130 12.32 11.23 10.72
N PRO A 131 12.75 12.50 10.55
CA PRO A 131 14.00 12.83 9.87
C PRO A 131 15.24 12.29 10.59
N LYS A 132 15.14 11.95 11.89
CA LYS A 132 16.23 11.30 12.65
C LYS A 132 16.41 9.82 12.29
N ALA A 133 15.36 9.16 11.83
CA ALA A 133 15.35 7.73 11.50
C ALA A 133 15.22 7.46 9.99
N VAL A 134 14.73 8.45 9.22
CA VAL A 134 14.44 8.34 7.80
C VAL A 134 15.10 9.51 7.07
N ASN A 135 16.27 9.23 6.49
CA ASN A 135 16.95 10.20 5.65
C ASN A 135 16.31 10.24 4.26
N THR A 136 15.45 11.23 4.02
CA THR A 136 14.75 11.40 2.75
C THR A 136 15.58 12.10 1.67
N THR A 137 16.73 12.68 2.01
CA THR A 137 17.56 13.46 1.07
C THR A 137 18.21 12.60 -0.01
N ARG A 138 18.37 11.30 0.27
CA ARG A 138 18.84 10.30 -0.71
C ARG A 138 17.72 9.67 -1.52
N LEU A 139 16.46 10.07 -1.29
CA LEU A 139 15.36 9.55 -2.10
C LEU A 139 15.49 10.12 -3.50
N LYS A 140 15.91 9.28 -4.44
CA LYS A 140 15.74 9.59 -5.85
C LYS A 140 14.34 9.16 -6.21
N ALA A 141 13.58 10.03 -6.86
CA ALA A 141 12.43 9.57 -7.63
C ALA A 141 12.96 8.45 -8.53
N GLY A 142 12.52 7.20 -8.29
CA GLY A 142 12.90 6.10 -9.16
C GLY A 142 12.58 6.51 -10.60
N ASN A 143 13.47 6.22 -11.55
CA ASN A 143 13.24 6.55 -12.94
C ASN A 143 11.88 5.97 -13.37
N LEU A 144 10.91 6.85 -13.54
CA LEU A 144 9.59 6.48 -14.03
C LEU A 144 9.67 6.40 -15.56
N PRO A 145 9.03 5.42 -16.20
CA PRO A 145 8.76 5.51 -17.63
C PRO A 145 7.97 6.81 -17.91
N GLN A 146 8.20 7.42 -19.08
CA GLN A 146 7.59 8.71 -19.44
C GLN A 146 6.05 8.70 -19.37
N SER A 147 5.42 7.54 -19.55
CA SER A 147 3.97 7.34 -19.46
C SER A 147 3.43 7.24 -18.04
N TYR A 148 4.23 7.49 -17.00
CA TYR A 148 3.83 7.39 -15.60
C TYR A 148 4.05 8.70 -14.86
N LYS A 149 3.18 8.97 -13.89
CA LYS A 149 3.32 10.08 -12.93
C LYS A 149 3.10 9.59 -11.51
N PHE A 150 3.77 10.22 -10.54
CA PHE A 150 3.45 9.96 -9.14
C PHE A 150 2.06 10.50 -8.81
N ILE A 151 1.28 9.73 -8.06
CA ILE A 151 -0.10 10.11 -7.71
C ILE A 151 -0.14 11.17 -6.59
N ASP A 152 0.90 11.24 -5.77
CA ASP A 152 1.07 12.19 -4.68
C ASP A 152 2.54 12.33 -4.26
N SER A 153 2.79 13.19 -3.28
CA SER A 153 4.09 13.40 -2.64
C SER A 153 4.32 12.52 -1.41
N ASN A 154 3.39 11.63 -1.06
CA ASN A 154 3.49 10.84 0.16
C ASN A 154 4.55 9.74 0.00
N LEU A 155 5.12 9.36 1.14
CA LEU A 155 6.04 8.23 1.26
C LEU A 155 5.31 7.07 1.92
N TYR A 156 5.51 5.88 1.40
CA TYR A 156 4.76 4.70 1.76
C TYR A 156 5.65 3.58 2.28
N ILE A 157 5.14 2.81 3.22
CA ILE A 157 5.74 1.55 3.69
C ILE A 157 4.72 0.41 3.65
N THR A 158 5.21 -0.82 3.63
CA THR A 158 4.37 -2.02 3.69
C THR A 158 4.04 -2.40 5.13
N ASP A 159 3.04 -3.25 5.32
CA ASP A 159 2.74 -3.91 6.60
C ASP A 159 3.93 -4.67 7.17
N TYR A 160 4.70 -5.37 6.34
CA TYR A 160 5.92 -6.09 6.74
C TYR A 160 7.03 -5.18 7.30
N SER A 161 6.92 -3.87 7.07
CA SER A 161 7.88 -2.89 7.54
C SER A 161 7.60 -2.38 8.96
N ILE A 162 6.40 -2.65 9.50
CA ILE A 162 5.90 -2.06 10.74
C ILE A 162 5.82 -3.12 11.84
N ASN A 163 6.20 -2.77 13.07
CA ASN A 163 5.86 -3.54 14.27
C ASN A 163 4.50 -3.09 14.82
N PRO A 164 3.41 -3.84 14.59
CA PRO A 164 2.08 -3.44 15.03
C PRO A 164 1.93 -3.44 16.56
N LYS A 165 2.75 -4.20 17.31
CA LYS A 165 2.64 -4.26 18.78
C LYS A 165 3.09 -2.97 19.45
N GLN A 166 4.07 -2.29 18.86
CA GLN A 166 4.68 -1.07 19.41
C GLN A 166 4.11 0.20 18.78
N SER A 167 3.34 0.06 17.71
CA SER A 167 2.77 1.19 16.95
C SER A 167 1.32 1.54 17.35
N LYS A 168 0.87 1.05 18.52
CA LYS A 168 -0.45 1.30 19.10
C LYS A 168 -0.40 2.42 20.13
#